data_AF-A0A7C5CTZ6-F1
#
_entry.id   AF-A0A7C5CTZ6-F1
#
_cell.length_a   1.000
_cell.length_b   1.000
_cell.length_c   1.000
_cell.angle_alpha   90.00
_cell.angle_beta   90.00
_cell.angle_gamma   90.00
#
_symmetry.space_group_name_H-M   'P 1'
#
loop_
_entity.id
_entity.type
_entity.pdbx_description
1 polymer ?
#
loop_
_entity_poly.entity_id
_entity_poly.type
_entity_poly.pdbx_seq_one_letter_code
_entity_poly.pdbx_strand_id
1 'polypeptide(L)'
;MIFKSSYVDDFPTDKPCVMLTGRSNVGKSSLINALANTKIARVSKDPGLTATLNFYIEQNIYIVDTPGYGYAKKSKEERNRWANIINDFIENYHSQILSVFA
;
A
#
# COMPACT_ATOMS: atom_id res chain seq x y z
N MET A 1 4.37 -11.07 -10.48
CA MET A 1 4.30 -10.31 -9.21
C MET A 1 3.92 -11.23 -8.09
N ILE A 2 4.55 -11.10 -6.93
CA ILE A 2 4.23 -11.90 -5.73
C ILE A 2 4.00 -10.99 -4.53
N PHE A 3 3.11 -11.39 -3.62
CA PHE A 3 2.95 -10.73 -2.33
C PHE A 3 4.14 -11.04 -1.44
N LYS A 4 4.79 -10.01 -0.89
CA LYS A 4 5.95 -10.14 0.00
C LYS A 4 5.51 -10.18 1.45
N SER A 5 4.97 -9.07 1.96
CA SER A 5 4.48 -8.95 3.34
C SER A 5 3.71 -7.63 3.53
N SER A 6 3.11 -7.49 4.70
CA SER A 6 2.48 -6.25 5.17
C SER A 6 3.30 -5.66 6.31
N TYR A 7 3.55 -4.34 6.27
CA TYR A 7 4.39 -3.64 7.23
C TYR A 7 3.64 -2.46 7.87
N VAL A 8 3.97 -2.15 9.13
CA VAL A 8 3.56 -0.92 9.82
C VAL A 8 4.74 0.00 10.09
N ASP A 9 5.93 -0.58 10.16
CA ASP A 9 7.25 0.00 10.39
C ASP A 9 8.31 -0.92 9.74
N ASP A 10 9.59 -0.60 9.92
CA ASP A 10 10.75 -1.40 9.47
C ASP A 10 10.63 -1.88 8.01
N PHE A 11 10.28 -0.93 7.14
CA PHE A 11 10.01 -1.20 5.73
C PHE A 11 11.28 -1.63 4.98
N PRO A 12 11.19 -2.58 4.04
CA PRO A 12 12.34 -3.03 3.27
C PRO A 12 12.86 -1.93 2.34
N THR A 13 14.17 -1.64 2.40
CA THR A 13 14.84 -0.54 1.64
C THR A 13 15.79 -1.01 0.57
N ASP A 14 15.92 -2.32 0.42
CA ASP A 14 16.91 -2.96 -0.43
C ASP A 14 16.61 -2.83 -1.93
N LYS A 15 15.44 -2.27 -2.29
CA LYS A 15 14.98 -2.11 -3.67
C LYS A 15 14.17 -0.82 -3.84
N PRO A 16 14.19 -0.22 -5.04
CA PRO A 16 13.30 0.87 -5.37
C PRO A 16 11.83 0.43 -5.32
N CYS A 17 10.92 1.39 -5.10
CA CYS A 17 9.51 1.12 -4.96
C CYS A 17 8.60 2.09 -5.73
N VAL A 18 7.42 1.59 -6.09
CA VAL A 18 6.31 2.35 -6.66
C VAL A 18 5.15 2.30 -5.69
N MET A 19 4.65 3.47 -5.28
CA MET A 19 3.55 3.56 -4.32
C MET A 19 2.21 3.76 -5.05
N LEU A 20 1.22 2.96 -4.69
CA LEU A 20 -0.17 3.09 -5.11
C LEU A 20 -0.99 3.66 -3.95
N THR A 21 -1.53 4.86 -4.14
CA THR A 21 -2.47 5.53 -3.23
C THR A 21 -3.74 5.92 -3.97
N GLY A 22 -4.74 6.39 -3.24
CA GLY A 22 -6.07 6.70 -3.79
C GLY A 22 -7.19 6.29 -2.86
N ARG A 23 -8.40 6.79 -3.12
CA ARG A 23 -9.57 6.51 -2.26
C ARG A 23 -9.86 5.01 -2.13
N SER A 24 -10.59 4.60 -1.10
CA SER A 24 -11.09 3.24 -1.01
C SER A 24 -11.98 2.90 -2.22
N ASN A 25 -11.86 1.68 -2.76
CA ASN A 25 -12.61 1.20 -3.92
C ASN A 25 -12.34 1.91 -5.28
N VAL A 26 -11.26 2.69 -5.42
CA VAL A 26 -10.88 3.26 -6.75
C VAL A 26 -10.28 2.24 -7.71
N GLY A 27 -9.99 1.02 -7.25
CA GLY A 27 -9.46 -0.05 -8.08
C GLY A 27 -7.96 -0.35 -7.92
N LYS A 28 -7.26 0.19 -6.90
CA LYS A 28 -5.84 -0.14 -6.62
C LYS A 28 -5.56 -1.65 -6.59
N SER A 29 -6.29 -2.38 -5.75
CA SER A 29 -6.12 -3.83 -5.64
C SER A 29 -6.54 -4.58 -6.92
N SER A 30 -7.45 -4.02 -7.72
CA SER A 30 -7.78 -4.56 -9.05
C SER A 30 -6.65 -4.36 -10.04
N LEU A 31 -5.99 -3.19 -10.02
CA LEU A 31 -4.80 -2.90 -10.82
C LEU A 31 -3.67 -3.85 -10.45
N ILE A 32 -3.42 -4.09 -9.16
CA ILE A 32 -2.41 -5.05 -8.70
C ILE A 32 -2.73 -6.46 -9.23
N ASN A 33 -3.98 -6.91 -9.13
CA ASN A 33 -4.36 -8.23 -9.65
C ASN A 33 -4.23 -8.32 -11.18
N ALA A 34 -4.54 -7.24 -11.90
CA ALA A 34 -4.36 -7.17 -13.35
C ALA A 34 -2.87 -7.23 -13.75
N LEU A 35 -2.01 -6.47 -13.05
CA LEU A 35 -0.57 -6.51 -13.26
C LEU A 35 0.04 -7.87 -12.89
N ALA A 36 -0.48 -8.54 -11.87
CA ALA A 36 -0.02 -9.86 -11.46
C ALA A 36 -0.52 -10.99 -12.37
N ASN A 37 -1.54 -10.74 -13.20
CA ASN A 37 -2.32 -11.75 -13.91
C ASN A 37 -2.85 -12.87 -12.98
N THR A 38 -3.04 -12.56 -11.70
CA THR A 38 -3.52 -13.48 -10.66
C THR A 38 -4.02 -12.70 -9.45
N LYS A 39 -4.81 -13.35 -8.59
CA LYS A 39 -5.44 -12.70 -7.42
C LYS A 39 -4.51 -12.73 -6.20
N ILE A 40 -3.61 -11.76 -6.10
CA ILE A 40 -2.67 -11.61 -4.98
C ILE A 40 -3.05 -10.49 -4.01
N ALA A 41 -3.83 -9.51 -4.47
CA ALA A 41 -4.35 -8.44 -3.63
C ALA A 41 -5.79 -8.76 -3.20
N ARG A 42 -6.05 -8.63 -1.89
CA ARG A 42 -7.40 -8.76 -1.34
C ARG A 42 -8.26 -7.60 -1.81
N VAL A 43 -9.20 -7.89 -2.71
CA VAL A 43 -10.30 -7.00 -3.07
C VAL A 43 -11.44 -7.24 -2.08
N SER A 44 -11.33 -6.72 -0.86
CA SER A 44 -12.42 -6.77 0.14
C SER A 44 -13.21 -5.48 0.11
N LYS A 45 -14.54 -5.57 0.18
CA LYS A 45 -15.43 -4.41 0.36
C LYS A 45 -15.37 -3.87 1.80
N ASP A 46 -15.02 -4.73 2.75
CA ASP A 46 -14.84 -4.37 4.15
C ASP A 46 -13.36 -4.13 4.45
N PRO A 47 -12.94 -2.90 4.76
CA PRO A 47 -11.55 -2.60 5.08
C PRO A 47 -11.17 -3.21 6.42
N GLY A 48 -10.21 -4.13 6.39
CA GLY A 48 -9.70 -4.84 7.55
C GLY A 48 -9.08 -3.92 8.60
N LEU A 49 -9.10 -4.39 9.84
CA LEU A 49 -8.78 -3.66 11.07
C LEU A 49 -7.30 -3.25 11.23
N THR A 50 -6.42 -3.62 10.31
CA THR A 50 -4.98 -3.35 10.43
C THR A 50 -4.51 -2.35 9.38
N ALA A 51 -4.01 -1.22 9.87
CA ALA A 51 -3.37 -0.16 9.10
C ALA A 51 -1.99 -0.63 8.62
N THR A 52 -1.88 -1.35 7.51
CA THR A 52 -0.59 -1.83 7.00
C THR A 52 -0.36 -1.38 5.56
N LEU A 53 0.89 -1.15 5.19
CA LEU A 53 1.31 -1.05 3.80
C LEU A 53 1.59 -2.45 3.26
N ASN A 54 0.99 -2.81 2.13
CA ASN A 54 1.21 -4.12 1.50
C ASN A 54 2.29 -4.02 0.46
N PHE A 55 3.32 -4.86 0.58
CA PHE A 55 4.43 -4.91 -0.36
C PHE A 55 4.28 -6.10 -1.28
N TYR A 56 4.39 -5.82 -2.57
CA TYR A 56 4.48 -6.80 -3.63
C TYR A 56 5.85 -6.65 -4.28
N ILE A 57 6.46 -7.76 -4.70
CA ILE A 57 7.70 -7.73 -5.46
C ILE A 57 7.43 -8.20 -6.89
N GLU A 58 7.86 -7.36 -7.83
CA GLU A 58 7.89 -7.65 -9.25
C GLU A 58 9.34 -7.47 -9.71
N GLN A 59 9.97 -8.56 -10.13
CA GLN A 59 11.39 -8.57 -10.48
C GLN A 59 12.27 -7.94 -9.36
N ASN A 60 12.77 -6.73 -9.59
CA ASN A 60 13.65 -5.99 -8.68
C ASN A 60 13.04 -4.69 -8.14
N ILE A 61 11.71 -4.53 -8.23
CA ILE A 61 11.01 -3.37 -7.68
C ILE A 61 9.94 -3.80 -6.67
N TYR A 62 9.70 -2.95 -5.68
CA TYR A 62 8.54 -3.07 -4.81
C TYR A 62 7.35 -2.31 -5.38
N ILE A 63 6.16 -2.89 -5.29
CA ILE A 63 4.89 -2.21 -5.48
C ILE A 63 4.24 -2.14 -4.10
N VAL A 64 4.01 -0.93 -3.62
CA VAL A 64 3.51 -0.65 -2.28
C VAL A 64 2.06 -0.19 -2.39
N ASP A 65 1.12 -1.02 -1.93
CA ASP A 65 -0.30 -0.67 -1.85
C ASP A 65 -0.58 -0.03 -0.49
N THR A 66 -1.03 1.22 -0.55
CA THR A 66 -1.45 1.94 0.65
C THR A 66 -2.93 1.71 0.92
N PRO A 67 -3.34 1.69 2.19
CA PRO A 67 -4.74 1.55 2.53
C PRO A 67 -5.51 2.76 1.99
N GLY A 68 -6.57 2.49 1.22
CA GLY A 68 -7.25 3.55 0.49
C GLY A 68 -7.95 4.55 1.41
N TYR A 69 -7.62 5.84 1.30
CA TYR A 69 -8.19 6.88 2.14
C TYR A 69 -9.67 7.14 1.86
N GLY A 70 -10.38 7.76 2.81
CA GLY A 70 -11.76 8.22 2.60
C GLY A 70 -12.85 7.14 2.66
N TYR A 71 -12.58 5.96 3.22
CA TYR A 71 -13.66 5.05 3.63
C TYR A 71 -14.45 5.68 4.77
N ALA A 72 -15.72 5.99 4.53
CA ALA A 72 -16.59 6.73 5.46
C ALA A 72 -16.81 6.06 6.83
N LYS A 73 -16.44 4.78 6.99
CA LYS A 73 -16.64 4.01 8.24
C LYS A 73 -15.44 3.96 9.18
N LYS A 74 -14.28 4.53 8.83
CA LYS A 74 -13.07 4.48 9.68
C LYS A 74 -13.09 5.57 10.75
N SER A 75 -12.67 5.23 11.98
CA SER A 75 -12.61 6.21 13.08
C SER A 75 -11.59 7.31 12.78
N LYS A 76 -11.62 8.40 13.55
CA LYS A 76 -10.60 9.45 13.44
C LYS A 76 -9.22 8.90 13.83
N GLU A 77 -9.15 8.04 14.85
CA GLU A 77 -7.89 7.40 15.26
C GLU A 77 -7.31 6.52 14.15
N GLU A 78 -8.14 5.73 13.47
CA GLU A 78 -7.68 4.87 12.37
C GLU A 78 -7.12 5.69 11.21
N ARG A 79 -7.79 6.80 10.84
CA ARG A 79 -7.30 7.70 9.79
C ARG A 79 -5.95 8.32 10.15
N ASN A 80 -5.80 8.75 11.40
CA ASN A 80 -4.53 9.30 11.88
C ASN A 80 -3.43 8.25 11.89
N ARG A 81 -3.72 7.02 12.32
CA ARG A 81 -2.75 5.90 12.28
C ARG A 81 -2.27 5.63 10.86
N TRP A 82 -3.17 5.71 9.87
CA TRP A 82 -2.81 5.51 8.47
C TRP A 82 -1.94 6.64 7.94
N ALA A 83 -2.30 7.89 8.27
CA ALA A 83 -1.51 9.05 7.90
C ALA A 83 -0.10 8.96 8.48
N ASN A 84 0.05 8.57 9.75
CA ASN A 84 1.35 8.39 10.39
C ASN A 84 2.20 7.34 9.66
N ILE A 85 1.66 6.15 9.40
CA ILE A 85 2.41 5.09 8.69
C ILE A 85 2.84 5.52 7.28
N ILE A 86 1.97 6.23 6.55
CA ILE A 86 2.30 6.74 5.22
C ILE A 86 3.37 7.83 5.31
N ASN A 87 3.27 8.74 6.28
CA ASN A 87 4.26 9.79 6.50
C ASN A 87 5.61 9.19 6.91
N ASP A 88 5.62 8.26 7.87
CA ASP A 88 6.81 7.54 8.30
C ASP A 88 7.48 6.82 7.12
N PHE A 89 6.68 6.22 6.23
CA PHE A 89 7.17 5.59 5.02
C PHE A 89 7.74 6.60 4.00
N ILE A 90 7.09 7.74 3.79
CA ILE A 90 7.59 8.74 2.84
C ILE A 90 8.86 9.40 3.38
N GLU A 91 8.87 9.81 4.64
CA GLU A 91 9.99 10.55 5.24
C GLU A 91 11.26 9.70 5.27
N ASN A 92 11.15 8.47 5.79
CA ASN A 92 12.32 7.61 5.98
C ASN A 92 12.79 6.93 4.68
N TYR A 93 11.93 6.85 3.65
CA TYR A 93 12.20 6.03 2.46
C TYR A 93 12.02 6.78 1.14
N HIS A 94 11.92 8.11 1.15
CA HIS A 94 11.75 8.96 -0.04
C HIS A 94 12.79 8.66 -1.15
N SER A 95 14.01 8.29 -0.78
CA SER A 95 15.08 7.98 -1.74
C SER A 95 14.88 6.66 -2.51
N GLN A 96 14.03 5.77 -2.02
CA GLN A 96 13.66 4.51 -2.71
C GLN A 96 12.38 4.66 -3.53
N ILE A 97 11.57 5.70 -3.31
CA ILE A 97 10.30 5.89 -4.02
C ILE A 97 10.58 6.44 -5.42
N LEU A 98 10.38 5.61 -6.44
CA LEU A 98 10.52 6.01 -7.85
C LEU A 98 9.32 6.83 -8.34
N SER A 99 8.12 6.47 -7.90
CA SER A 99 6.89 7.13 -8.32
C SER A 99 5.74 6.85 -7.35
N VAL A 100 4.79 7.79 -7.33
CA VAL A 100 3.53 7.69 -6.58
C VAL A 100 2.37 7.84 -7.56
N PHE A 101 1.48 6.86 -7.60
CA PHE A 101 0.23 6.90 -8.37
C PHE A 101 -0.93 7.11 -7.40
N ALA A 102 -1.80 8.09 -7.66
CA ALA A 102 -2.89 8.53 -6.77
C ALA A 102 -4.27 8.57 -7.44
#